data_AF-A0A2S5R054-F1
#
_entry.id   AF-A0A2S5R054-F1
#
_cell.length_a   1.000
_cell.length_b   1.000
_cell.length_c   1.000
_cell.angle_alpha   90.00
_cell.angle_beta   90.00
_cell.angle_gamma   90.00
#
_symmetry.space_group_name_H-M   'P 1'
#
loop_
_entity.id
_entity.type
_entity.pdbx_description
1 polymer ?
#
loop_
_entity_poly.entity_id
_entity_poly.type
_entity_poly.pdbx_seq_one_letter_code
_entity_poly.pdbx_strand_id
1 'polypeptide(L)'
;MVARFKQKWFNKTWFLQQLKVNFVALISLITAIAGISYNTWRDHQNEINDNMRNAAFEVLTDLGELQTIVNYAHFQKDSTLGSPIEGWKHVVMVRDLSHLLKPEAAKAADNLYQNWQINWENLTTDKQAEILISDQITQTRKAVLTTIDSLK
;
A
#
# COMPACT_ATOMS: atom_id res chain seq x y z
N MET A 1 29.69 -19.83 -64.03
CA MET A 1 28.37 -19.52 -64.61
C MET A 1 27.47 -19.07 -63.47
N VAL A 2 27.33 -17.75 -63.34
CA VAL A 2 26.90 -17.04 -62.13
C VAL A 2 25.37 -16.97 -62.03
N ALA A 3 24.90 -17.32 -60.83
CA ALA A 3 23.74 -16.85 -60.10
C ALA A 3 22.39 -16.66 -60.82
N ARG A 4 21.35 -17.24 -60.20
CA ARG A 4 20.28 -16.43 -59.61
C ARG A 4 19.41 -17.25 -58.65
N PHE A 5 19.84 -17.25 -57.39
CA PHE A 5 18.95 -17.25 -56.23
C PHE A 5 17.93 -16.10 -56.42
N LYS A 6 16.81 -16.34 -57.10
CA LYS A 6 15.71 -15.37 -57.22
C LYS A 6 14.62 -15.75 -56.23
N GLN A 7 14.88 -15.35 -54.98
CA GLN A 7 13.97 -14.57 -54.16
C GLN A 7 12.49 -14.76 -54.50
N LYS A 8 11.87 -15.76 -53.85
CA LYS A 8 10.43 -16.02 -53.90
C LYS A 8 9.72 -14.84 -53.22
N TRP A 9 9.42 -13.83 -54.03
CA TRP A 9 8.78 -12.59 -53.62
C TRP A 9 7.41 -12.92 -53.02
N PHE A 10 7.18 -12.46 -51.79
CA PHE A 10 5.92 -12.61 -51.06
C PHE A 10 4.75 -12.04 -51.89
N ASN A 11 4.02 -12.91 -52.59
CA ASN A 11 2.80 -12.50 -53.29
C ASN A 11 1.66 -12.36 -52.27
N LYS A 12 1.02 -11.18 -52.25
CA LYS A 12 -0.14 -10.87 -51.38
C LYS A 12 -1.20 -11.99 -51.36
N THR A 13 -1.42 -12.67 -52.48
CA THR A 13 -2.39 -13.76 -52.63
C THR A 13 -2.08 -14.98 -51.77
N TRP A 14 -0.81 -15.39 -51.69
CA TRP A 14 -0.37 -16.52 -50.86
C TRP A 14 -0.49 -16.18 -49.37
N PHE A 15 -0.08 -14.97 -48.99
CA PHE A 15 -0.21 -14.49 -47.61
C PHE A 15 -1.67 -14.42 -47.15
N LEU A 16 -2.56 -13.87 -47.98
CA LEU A 16 -4.00 -13.83 -47.70
C LEU A 16 -4.62 -15.23 -47.59
N GLN A 17 -4.14 -16.19 -48.39
CA GLN A 17 -4.59 -17.57 -48.30
C GLN A 17 -4.14 -18.24 -46.98
N GLN A 18 -2.89 -18.00 -46.55
CA GLN A 18 -2.41 -18.48 -45.25
C GLN A 18 -3.18 -17.86 -44.07
N LEU A 19 -3.53 -16.57 -44.14
CA LEU A 19 -4.38 -15.93 -43.12
C LEU A 19 -5.78 -16.54 -43.06
N LYS A 20 -6.40 -16.85 -44.21
CA LYS A 20 -7.72 -17.49 -44.26
C LYS A 20 -7.70 -18.90 -43.67
N VAL A 21 -6.70 -19.70 -44.03
CA VAL A 21 -6.58 -21.09 -43.54
C VAL A 21 -6.34 -21.12 -42.03
N ASN A 22 -5.54 -20.18 -41.51
CA ASN A 22 -5.19 -20.11 -40.09
C ASN A 22 -6.07 -19.13 -39.29
N PHE A 23 -7.20 -18.69 -39.81
CA PHE A 23 -8.02 -17.63 -39.20
C PHE A 23 -8.46 -17.98 -37.78
N VAL A 24 -8.92 -19.22 -37.57
CA VAL A 24 -9.32 -19.70 -36.24
C VAL A 24 -8.13 -19.70 -35.28
N ALA A 25 -6.97 -20.21 -35.70
CA ALA A 25 -5.77 -20.22 -34.87
C ALA A 25 -5.28 -18.81 -34.51
N LEU A 26 -5.38 -17.86 -35.44
CA LEU A 26 -5.05 -16.45 -35.21
C LEU A 26 -6.02 -15.81 -34.21
N ILE A 27 -7.33 -16.06 -34.34
CA ILE A 27 -8.31 -15.60 -33.35
C ILE A 27 -8.00 -16.22 -31.99
N SER A 28 -7.77 -17.53 -31.92
CA SER A 28 -7.41 -18.20 -30.66
C SER A 28 -6.17 -17.61 -30.02
N LEU A 29 -5.14 -17.31 -30.81
CA LEU A 29 -3.92 -16.67 -30.32
C LEU A 29 -4.19 -15.26 -29.78
N ILE A 30 -4.95 -14.43 -30.51
CA ILE A 30 -5.31 -13.08 -30.09
C ILE A 30 -6.13 -13.13 -28.79
N THR A 31 -7.13 -14.01 -28.73
CA THR A 31 -7.95 -14.21 -27.53
C THR A 31 -7.12 -14.68 -26.35
N ALA A 32 -6.17 -15.61 -26.57
CA ALA A 32 -5.27 -16.07 -25.52
C ALA A 32 -4.37 -14.94 -24.99
N ILE A 33 -3.76 -14.16 -25.88
CA ILE A 33 -2.92 -13.01 -25.51
C ILE A 33 -3.75 -11.98 -24.73
N ALA A 34 -4.96 -11.65 -25.21
CA ALA A 34 -5.85 -10.72 -24.53
C ALA A 34 -6.25 -11.21 -23.13
N GLY A 35 -6.60 -12.50 -23.00
CA GLY A 35 -6.96 -13.13 -21.73
C GLY A 35 -5.81 -13.11 -20.73
N ILE A 36 -4.60 -13.48 -21.16
CA ILE A 36 -3.41 -13.43 -20.29
C ILE A 36 -3.12 -11.99 -19.86
N SER A 37 -3.12 -11.05 -20.81
CA SER A 37 -2.82 -9.64 -20.53
C SER A 37 -3.80 -9.04 -19.51
N TYR A 38 -5.10 -9.32 -19.69
CA TYR A 38 -6.12 -8.88 -18.76
C TYR A 38 -5.95 -9.49 -17.36
N ASN A 39 -5.71 -10.80 -17.29
CA ASN A 39 -5.51 -11.49 -16.02
C ASN A 39 -4.28 -10.96 -15.28
N THR A 40 -3.13 -10.81 -15.96
CA THR A 40 -1.91 -10.27 -15.35
C THR A 40 -2.11 -8.84 -14.85
N TRP A 41 -2.78 -7.98 -15.62
CA TRP A 41 -3.08 -6.62 -15.17
C TRP A 41 -4.00 -6.63 -13.93
N ARG A 42 -5.07 -7.44 -13.95
CA ARG A 42 -6.00 -7.57 -12.83
C ARG A 42 -5.30 -8.11 -11.58
N ASP A 43 -4.46 -9.13 -11.71
CA ASP A 43 -3.73 -9.71 -10.58
C ASP A 43 -2.76 -8.70 -9.95
N HIS A 44 -2.06 -7.92 -10.77
CA HIS A 44 -1.22 -6.83 -10.26
C HIS A 44 -2.01 -5.79 -9.47
N GLN A 45 -3.22 -5.42 -9.93
CA GLN A 45 -4.06 -4.48 -9.18
C GLN A 45 -4.52 -5.06 -7.84
N ASN A 46 -4.91 -6.34 -7.82
CA ASN A 46 -5.29 -7.03 -6.59
C ASN A 46 -4.12 -7.10 -5.60
N GLU A 47 -2.91 -7.41 -6.07
CA GLU A 47 -1.71 -7.49 -5.24
C GLU A 47 -1.38 -6.13 -4.60
N ILE A 48 -1.48 -5.02 -5.35
CA ILE A 48 -1.32 -3.67 -4.78
C ILE A 48 -2.35 -3.44 -3.68
N ASN A 49 -3.62 -3.74 -3.93
CA ASN A 49 -4.70 -3.49 -2.98
C ASN A 49 -4.54 -4.34 -1.71
N ASP A 50 -4.16 -5.61 -1.86
CA ASP A 50 -3.91 -6.50 -0.73
C ASP A 50 -2.69 -6.06 0.09
N ASN A 51 -1.60 -5.65 -0.56
CA ASN A 51 -0.42 -5.11 0.12
C ASN A 51 -0.75 -3.83 0.90
N MET A 52 -1.48 -2.90 0.29
CA MET A 52 -1.93 -1.68 0.97
C MET A 52 -2.86 -1.98 2.15
N ARG A 53 -3.78 -2.95 1.98
CA ARG A 53 -4.70 -3.37 3.06
C ARG A 53 -3.95 -4.00 4.23
N ASN A 54 -2.99 -4.88 3.96
CA ASN A 54 -2.16 -5.51 4.99
C ASN A 54 -1.36 -4.48 5.77
N ALA A 55 -0.69 -3.55 5.07
CA ALA A 55 0.01 -2.43 5.71
C ALA A 55 -0.93 -1.55 6.54
N ALA A 56 -2.14 -1.27 6.03
CA ALA A 56 -3.12 -0.46 6.75
C ALA A 56 -3.57 -1.13 8.06
N PHE A 57 -3.81 -2.44 8.06
CA PHE A 57 -4.17 -3.16 9.29
C PHE A 57 -3.04 -3.22 10.31
N GLU A 58 -1.80 -3.37 9.87
CA GLU A 58 -0.64 -3.30 10.76
C GLU A 58 -0.54 -1.92 11.42
N VAL A 59 -0.64 -0.84 10.63
CA VAL A 59 -0.64 0.54 11.15
C VAL A 59 -1.80 0.78 12.13
N LEU A 60 -3.00 0.26 11.85
CA LEU A 60 -4.14 0.39 12.76
C LEU A 60 -3.92 -0.34 14.10
N THR A 61 -3.25 -1.49 14.05
CA THR A 61 -2.88 -2.26 15.25
C THR A 61 -1.89 -1.46 16.10
N ASP A 62 -0.80 -0.98 15.51
CA ASP A 62 0.19 -0.16 16.22
C ASP A 62 -0.41 1.14 16.78
N LEU A 63 -1.32 1.80 16.07
CA LEU A 63 -2.05 2.97 16.58
C LEU A 63 -2.93 2.63 17.79
N GLY A 64 -3.48 1.42 17.84
CA GLY A 64 -4.24 0.93 18.99
C GLY A 64 -3.35 0.63 20.20
N GLU A 65 -2.21 0.00 19.96
CA GLU A 65 -1.21 -0.30 20.99
C GLU A 65 -0.60 0.99 21.55
N LEU A 66 -0.28 1.95 20.69
CA LEU A 66 0.19 3.28 21.09
C LEU A 66 -0.84 4.02 21.96
N GLN A 67 -2.12 4.01 21.58
CA GLN A 67 -3.18 4.61 22.40
C GLN A 67 -3.28 3.93 23.77
N THR A 68 -3.09 2.61 23.81
CA THR A 68 -3.09 1.85 25.06
C THR A 68 -1.95 2.31 25.97
N ILE A 69 -0.73 2.46 25.44
CA ILE A 69 0.42 3.00 26.16
C ILE A 69 0.12 4.40 26.69
N VAL A 70 -0.40 5.29 25.85
CA VAL A 70 -0.80 6.67 26.24
C VAL A 70 -1.77 6.65 27.41
N ASN A 71 -2.78 5.77 27.36
CA ASN A 71 -3.77 5.66 28.41
C ASN A 71 -3.18 5.15 29.73
N TYR A 72 -2.33 4.13 29.68
CA TYR A 72 -1.64 3.63 30.88
C TYR A 72 -0.68 4.65 31.47
N ALA A 73 0.05 5.38 30.62
CA ALA A 73 1.03 6.39 31.02
C ALA A 73 0.35 7.53 31.78
N HIS A 74 -0.74 8.07 31.24
CA HIS A 74 -1.36 9.28 31.75
C HIS A 74 -2.40 9.02 32.85
N PHE A 75 -3.33 8.09 32.61
CA PHE A 75 -4.47 7.88 33.51
C PHE A 75 -4.19 6.88 34.62
N GLN A 76 -3.45 5.80 34.32
CA GLN A 76 -3.12 4.78 35.31
C GLN A 76 -1.77 5.01 35.98
N LYS A 77 -0.91 5.85 35.38
CA LYS A 77 0.47 6.11 35.84
C LYS A 77 1.28 4.83 36.00
N ASP A 78 0.98 3.83 35.16
CA ASP A 78 1.68 2.56 35.13
C ASP A 78 2.92 2.71 34.25
N SER A 79 4.10 2.78 34.86
CA SER A 79 5.36 2.94 34.14
C SER A 79 5.82 1.67 33.40
N THR A 80 5.19 0.53 33.67
CA THR A 80 5.49 -0.75 33.01
C THR A 80 4.66 -0.88 31.73
N LEU A 81 3.34 -0.75 31.83
CA LEU A 81 2.42 -0.87 30.68
C LEU A 81 2.30 0.43 29.87
N GLY A 82 2.57 1.57 30.49
CA GLY A 82 2.49 2.90 29.90
C GLY A 82 3.85 3.56 29.71
N SER A 83 4.91 2.79 29.44
CA SER A 83 6.23 3.36 29.21
C SER A 83 6.24 4.24 27.95
N PRO A 84 6.50 5.56 28.06
CA PRO A 84 6.64 6.43 26.88
C PRO A 84 7.84 6.04 26.00
N ILE A 85 8.81 5.29 26.54
CA ILE A 85 9.91 4.76 25.73
C ILE A 85 9.39 3.66 24.80
N GLU A 86 8.51 2.78 25.27
CA GLU A 86 7.90 1.74 24.44
C GLU A 86 7.01 2.33 23.34
N GLY A 87 6.37 3.48 23.58
CA GLY A 87 5.56 4.16 22.57
C GLY A 87 6.34 4.56 21.30
N TRP A 88 7.65 4.82 21.39
CA TRP A 88 8.48 5.13 20.22
C TRP A 88 8.50 4.00 19.18
N LYS A 89 8.45 2.75 19.62
CA LYS A 89 8.39 1.59 18.72
C LYS A 89 7.19 1.69 17.77
N HIS A 90 6.00 1.95 18.33
CA HIS A 90 4.77 2.03 17.54
C HIS A 90 4.73 3.28 16.67
N VAL A 91 5.19 4.43 17.18
CA VAL A 91 5.23 5.69 16.41
C VAL A 91 6.13 5.55 15.17
N VAL A 92 7.29 4.91 15.32
CA VAL A 92 8.20 4.67 14.19
C VAL A 92 7.59 3.68 13.21
N MET A 93 7.02 2.57 13.69
CA MET A 93 6.39 1.58 12.81
C MET A 93 5.23 2.19 12.01
N VAL A 94 4.37 2.98 12.67
CA VAL A 94 3.28 3.71 12.02
C VAL A 94 3.82 4.62 10.92
N ARG A 95 4.89 5.37 11.18
CA ARG A 95 5.51 6.26 10.18
C ARG A 95 6.07 5.47 8.99
N ASP A 96 6.85 4.43 9.26
CA ASP A 96 7.57 3.67 8.25
C ASP A 96 6.60 2.92 7.32
N LEU A 97 5.53 2.32 7.87
CA LEU A 97 4.52 1.61 7.09
C LEU A 97 3.54 2.54 6.38
N SER A 98 3.27 3.75 6.93
CA SER A 98 2.33 4.68 6.31
C SER A 98 2.79 5.21 4.95
N HIS A 99 4.08 5.08 4.60
CA HIS A 99 4.57 5.37 3.24
C HIS A 99 4.02 4.41 2.17
N LEU A 100 3.56 3.22 2.56
CA LEU A 100 2.91 2.26 1.66
C LEU A 100 1.41 2.58 1.45
N LEU A 101 0.87 3.53 2.20
CA LEU A 101 -0.52 3.94 2.16
C LEU A 101 -0.69 5.19 1.30
N LYS A 102 -1.89 5.80 1.35
CA LYS A 102 -2.12 7.07 0.66
C LYS A 102 -1.31 8.22 1.27
N PRO A 103 -1.00 9.28 0.49
CA PRO A 103 -0.22 10.42 0.95
C PRO A 103 -0.76 11.08 2.23
N GLU A 104 -2.09 11.08 2.41
CA GLU A 104 -2.73 11.64 3.61
C GLU A 104 -2.37 10.85 4.88
N ALA A 105 -2.27 9.52 4.77
CA ALA A 105 -1.89 8.66 5.89
C ALA A 105 -0.40 8.84 6.22
N ALA A 106 0.48 8.87 5.21
CA ALA A 106 1.90 9.16 5.40
C ALA A 106 2.11 10.51 6.12
N LYS A 107 1.44 11.57 5.65
CA LYS A 107 1.52 12.90 6.26
C LYS A 107 0.99 12.91 7.70
N ALA A 108 -0.11 12.22 7.97
CA ALA A 108 -0.66 12.13 9.33
C ALA A 108 0.28 11.36 10.27
N ALA A 109 0.95 10.32 9.78
CA ALA A 109 1.94 9.56 10.54
C ALA A 109 3.20 10.38 10.84
N ASP A 110 3.67 11.19 9.90
CA ASP A 110 4.75 12.16 10.15
C ASP A 110 4.36 13.17 11.23
N ASN A 111 3.14 13.70 11.17
CA ASN A 111 2.64 14.60 12.20
C ASN A 111 2.57 13.92 13.58
N LEU A 112 2.17 12.64 13.62
CA LEU A 112 2.19 11.84 14.85
C LEU A 112 3.60 11.69 15.40
N TYR A 113 4.57 11.38 14.55
CA TYR A 113 5.97 11.29 14.94
C TYR A 113 6.47 12.61 15.55
N GLN A 114 6.21 13.75 14.90
CA GLN A 114 6.63 15.05 15.42
C GLN A 114 5.93 15.40 16.74
N ASN A 115 4.63 15.14 16.83
CA ASN A 115 3.85 15.42 18.03
C ASN A 115 4.32 14.56 19.22
N TRP A 116 4.59 13.27 18.97
CA TRP A 116 5.20 12.39 19.96
C TRP A 116 6.57 12.90 20.41
N GLN A 117 7.44 13.25 19.46
CA GLN A 117 8.79 13.77 19.75
C GLN A 117 8.77 14.98 20.70
N ILE A 118 7.77 15.85 20.57
CA ILE A 118 7.63 17.06 21.39
C ILE A 118 7.05 16.75 22.77
N ASN A 119 6.12 15.80 22.87
CA ASN A 119 5.24 15.66 24.05
C ASN A 119 5.52 14.43 24.92
N TRP A 120 6.28 13.44 24.45
CA TRP A 120 6.42 12.14 25.13
C TRP A 120 6.99 12.23 26.56
N GLU A 121 7.91 13.17 26.83
CA GLU A 121 8.51 13.34 28.16
C GLU A 121 7.49 13.82 29.19
N ASN A 122 6.53 14.64 28.75
CA ASN A 122 5.50 15.23 29.61
C ASN A 122 4.20 14.41 29.61
N LEU A 123 4.12 13.31 28.87
CA LEU A 123 2.90 12.52 28.69
C LEU A 123 2.28 12.05 30.02
N THR A 124 3.10 11.75 31.02
CA THR A 124 2.65 11.25 32.33
C THR A 124 2.10 12.33 33.27
N THR A 125 2.42 13.60 33.02
CA THR A 125 2.16 14.71 33.95
C THR A 125 1.31 15.82 33.34
N ASP A 126 1.40 16.03 32.02
CA ASP A 126 0.71 17.07 31.29
C ASP A 126 -0.49 16.51 30.52
N LYS A 127 -1.68 17.00 30.89
CA LYS A 127 -2.93 16.66 30.20
C LYS A 127 -2.93 17.15 28.75
N GLN A 128 -2.28 18.28 28.46
CA GLN A 128 -2.22 18.80 27.11
C GLN A 128 -1.38 17.90 26.20
N ALA A 129 -0.27 17.36 26.72
CA ALA A 129 0.55 16.38 26.01
C ALA A 129 -0.26 15.11 25.65
N GLU A 130 -1.05 14.58 26.60
CA GLU A 130 -1.93 13.44 26.35
C GLU A 130 -2.96 13.75 25.25
N ILE A 131 -3.70 14.86 25.37
CA ILE A 131 -4.73 15.25 24.39
C ILE A 131 -4.12 15.41 23.00
N LEU A 132 -2.99 16.10 22.87
CA LEU A 132 -2.34 16.33 21.59
C LEU A 132 -1.94 15.01 20.92
N ILE A 133 -1.38 14.07 21.68
CA ILE A 133 -0.98 12.76 21.17
C ILE A 133 -2.23 11.94 20.79
N SER A 134 -3.22 11.82 21.67
CA SER A 134 -4.46 11.06 21.46
C SER A 134 -5.26 11.57 20.24
N ASP A 135 -5.36 12.89 20.07
CA ASP A 135 -5.99 13.51 18.91
C ASP A 135 -5.23 13.18 17.62
N GLN A 136 -3.90 13.24 17.65
CA GLN A 136 -3.09 12.93 16.48
C GLN A 136 -3.15 11.44 16.12
N ILE A 137 -3.17 10.53 17.10
CA ILE A 137 -3.43 9.09 16.88
C ILE A 137 -4.78 8.90 16.17
N THR A 138 -5.82 9.61 16.62
CA THR A 138 -7.16 9.53 16.03
C THR A 138 -7.20 10.08 14.60
N GLN A 139 -6.50 11.18 14.33
CA GLN A 139 -6.36 11.74 12.98
C GLN A 139 -5.63 10.77 12.04
N THR A 140 -4.53 10.17 12.49
CA THR A 140 -3.79 9.17 11.71
C THR A 140 -4.66 7.94 11.44
N ARG A 141 -5.40 7.45 12.43
CA ARG A 141 -6.36 6.34 12.26
C ARG A 141 -7.39 6.64 11.18
N LYS A 142 -7.96 7.85 11.19
CA LYS A 142 -8.93 8.29 10.17
C LYS A 142 -8.32 8.32 8.76
N ALA A 143 -7.09 8.80 8.62
CA ALA A 143 -6.39 8.84 7.34
C ALA A 143 -6.09 7.42 6.80
N VAL A 144 -5.73 6.49 7.69
CA VAL A 144 -5.51 5.09 7.34
C VAL A 144 -6.81 4.40 6.92
N LEU A 145 -7.92 4.61 7.64
CA LEU A 145 -9.23 4.08 7.25
C LEU A 145 -9.68 4.59 5.87
N THR A 146 -9.43 5.86 5.58
CA THR A 146 -9.71 6.44 4.25
C THR A 146 -8.90 5.75 3.13
N THR A 147 -7.73 5.19 3.44
CA THR A 147 -6.97 4.37 2.50
C THR A 147 -7.74 3.09 2.18
N ILE A 148 -8.19 2.37 3.22
CA ILE A 148 -8.95 1.11 3.08
C ILE A 148 -10.23 1.33 2.27
N ASP A 149 -11.00 2.38 2.58
CA ASP A 149 -12.28 2.71 1.93
C ASP A 149 -12.15 2.97 0.42
N SER A 150 -10.93 3.23 -0.05
CA SER A 150 -10.66 3.58 -1.43
C SER A 150 -10.09 2.45 -2.29
N LEU A 151 -9.73 1.33 -1.66
CA LEU A 151 -9.27 0.13 -2.36
C LEU A 151 -10.46 -0.48 -3.12
N LYS A 152 -10.19 -1.06 -4.30
CA LYS A 152 -11.22 -1.63 -5.19
C LYS A 152 -11.11 -3.14 -5.31
#